data_AF-A0A6N3G1K8-F1
#
_entry.id   AF-A0A6N3G1K8-F1
#
_cell.length_a   1.000
_cell.length_b   1.000
_cell.length_c   1.000
_cell.angle_alpha   90.00
_cell.angle_beta   90.00
_cell.angle_gamma   90.00
#
_symmetry.space_group_name_H-M   'P 1'
#
loop_
_entity.id
_entity.type
_entity.pdbx_description
1 polymer ?
#
loop_
_entity_poly.entity_id
_entity_poly.type
_entity_poly.pdbx_seq_one_letter_code
_entity_poly.pdbx_strand_id
1 'polypeptide(L)'
;MSSGDITRYVATINLREASLTELNELNNAFTRANFLLTLTDDDGHIHDLGTLTFGLIAALSEEDVHALAASLVESVTDKPADITVETWESWHKKEQ
;
A
#
# COMPACT_ATOMS: atom_id res chain seq x y z
N MET A 1 -20.34 -1.67 -17.75
CA MET A 1 -19.26 -2.31 -16.99
C MET A 1 -17.97 -1.59 -17.36
N SER A 2 -17.60 -0.51 -16.68
CA SER A 2 -16.29 0.10 -16.88
C SER A 2 -15.27 -0.79 -16.16
N SER A 3 -14.57 -1.62 -16.92
CA SER A 3 -13.26 -2.09 -16.47
C SER A 3 -12.42 -0.83 -16.28
N GLY A 4 -12.22 -0.37 -15.04
CA GLY A 4 -11.25 0.69 -14.77
C GLY A 4 -9.89 0.24 -15.29
N ASP A 5 -9.10 1.18 -15.81
CA ASP A 5 -7.73 0.86 -16.21
C ASP A 5 -6.96 0.31 -15.00
N ILE A 6 -6.26 -0.81 -15.18
CA ILE A 6 -5.46 -1.41 -14.11
C ILE A 6 -4.34 -0.44 -13.76
N THR A 7 -4.33 0.03 -12.52
CA THR A 7 -3.37 1.01 -12.01
C THR A 7 -2.53 0.38 -10.91
N ARG A 8 -1.25 0.77 -10.84
CA ARG A 8 -0.34 0.41 -9.75
C ARG A 8 -0.36 1.53 -8.72
N TYR A 9 -0.79 1.22 -7.51
CA TYR A 9 -0.83 2.14 -6.37
C TYR A 9 0.24 1.80 -5.36
N VAL A 10 0.69 2.80 -4.62
CA VAL A 10 1.53 2.69 -3.44
C VAL A 10 0.82 3.35 -2.27
N ALA A 11 0.60 2.58 -1.20
CA ALA A 11 0.02 3.04 0.05
C ALA A 11 1.13 3.10 1.12
N THR A 12 1.38 4.30 1.64
CA THR A 12 2.36 4.55 2.71
C THR A 12 1.63 4.88 4.01
N ILE A 13 1.89 4.09 5.05
CA ILE A 13 1.23 4.20 6.34
C ILE A 13 2.13 4.96 7.31
N ASN A 14 1.67 6.11 7.76
CA ASN A 14 2.43 6.96 8.68
C ASN A 14 2.08 6.63 10.13
N LEU A 15 2.77 5.63 10.70
CA LEU A 15 2.69 5.29 12.12
C LEU A 15 3.93 5.81 12.86
N ARG A 16 3.72 6.67 13.87
CA ARG A 16 4.82 7.21 14.70
C ARG A 16 5.45 6.17 15.61
N GLU A 17 4.65 5.27 16.16
CA GLU A 17 5.07 4.24 17.11
C GLU A 17 4.27 2.97 16.84
N ALA A 18 4.88 2.02 16.15
CA ALA A 18 4.33 0.68 15.95
C ALA A 18 5.29 -0.35 16.57
N SER A 19 4.76 -1.24 17.39
CA SER A 19 5.49 -2.38 17.93
C SER A 19 5.85 -3.37 16.83
N LEU A 20 6.88 -4.20 17.04
CA LEU A 20 7.23 -5.28 16.09
C LEU A 20 6.06 -6.24 15.82
N THR A 21 5.19 -6.44 16.82
CA THR A 21 3.97 -7.24 16.67
C THR A 21 2.98 -6.57 15.72
N GLU A 22 2.71 -5.27 15.90
CA GLU A 22 1.83 -4.52 14.99
C GLU A 22 2.39 -4.48 13.57
N LEU A 23 3.70 -4.28 13.39
CA LEU A 23 4.34 -4.32 12.07
C LEU A 23 4.15 -5.68 11.37
N ASN A 24 4.32 -6.78 12.10
CA ASN A 24 4.10 -8.12 11.56
C ASN A 24 2.63 -8.36 11.21
N GLU A 25 1.70 -7.94 12.06
CA GLU A 25 0.27 -8.10 11.78
C GLU A 25 -0.21 -7.21 10.63
N LEU A 26 0.34 -6.01 10.48
CA LEU A 26 0.09 -5.14 9.32
C LEU A 26 0.58 -5.81 8.04
N ASN A 27 1.83 -6.30 8.01
CA ASN A 27 2.34 -7.04 6.85
C ASN A 27 1.45 -8.23 6.50
N ASN A 28 1.00 -8.98 7.50
CA ASN A 28 0.10 -10.11 7.30
C ASN A 28 -1.27 -9.67 6.76
N ALA A 29 -1.86 -8.61 7.30
CA ALA A 29 -3.15 -8.09 6.89
C ALA A 29 -3.13 -7.59 5.44
N PHE A 30 -2.11 -6.80 5.08
CA PHE A 30 -1.92 -6.27 3.74
C PHE A 30 -1.64 -7.38 2.73
N THR A 31 -0.78 -8.35 3.05
CA THR A 31 -0.51 -9.49 2.17
C THR A 31 -1.77 -10.33 1.92
N ARG A 32 -2.61 -10.55 2.94
CA ARG A 32 -3.90 -11.25 2.79
C ARG A 32 -4.90 -10.48 1.92
N ALA A 33 -4.78 -9.17 1.85
CA ALA A 33 -5.58 -8.29 1.00
C ALA A 33 -4.96 -8.05 -0.39
N ASN A 34 -4.00 -8.91 -0.80
CA ASN A 34 -3.30 -8.85 -2.09
C ASN A 34 -2.40 -7.62 -2.30
N PHE A 35 -2.06 -6.90 -1.23
CA PHE A 35 -0.99 -5.92 -1.33
C PHE A 35 0.38 -6.60 -1.42
N LEU A 36 1.32 -5.91 -2.05
CA LEU A 36 2.66 -6.35 -2.36
C LEU A 36 3.68 -5.55 -1.55
N LEU A 37 4.78 -6.19 -1.16
CA LEU A 37 5.93 -5.52 -0.54
C LEU A 37 6.94 -4.99 -1.57
N THR A 38 6.79 -5.43 -2.81
CA THR A 38 7.62 -5.03 -3.93
C THR A 38 6.75 -4.72 -5.13
N LEU A 39 7.22 -3.81 -5.99
CA LEU A 39 6.62 -3.58 -7.30
C LEU A 39 7.68 -3.78 -8.39
N THR A 40 7.22 -4.22 -9.55
CA THR A 40 8.07 -4.42 -10.72
C THR A 40 7.81 -3.29 -11.70
N ASP A 41 8.86 -2.61 -12.14
CA ASP A 41 8.76 -1.59 -13.18
C ASP A 41 8.52 -2.21 -14.57
N ASP A 42 8.33 -1.37 -15.58
CA ASP A 42 8.04 -1.81 -16.94
C ASP A 42 9.26 -2.46 -17.63
N ASP A 43 10.47 -2.27 -17.10
CA ASP A 43 11.71 -2.90 -17.56
C ASP A 43 11.97 -4.26 -16.87
N GLY A 44 11.14 -4.63 -15.89
CA GLY A 44 11.23 -5.88 -15.15
C GLY A 44 12.10 -5.83 -13.89
N HIS A 45 12.55 -4.65 -13.44
CA HIS A 45 13.28 -4.52 -12.19
C HIS A 45 12.34 -4.51 -10.99
N ILE A 46 12.72 -5.25 -9.96
CA ILE A 46 11.98 -5.33 -8.69
C ILE A 46 12.48 -4.22 -7.78
N HIS A 47 11.54 -3.45 -7.24
CA HIS A 47 11.75 -2.38 -6.28
C HIS A 47 11.14 -2.76 -4.94
N ASP A 48 11.94 -2.65 -3.89
CA ASP A 48 11.47 -2.75 -2.50
C ASP A 48 10.75 -1.46 -2.12
N LEU A 49 9.58 -1.57 -1.48
CA LEU A 49 8.78 -0.40 -1.12
C LEU A 49 9.14 0.17 0.26
N GLY A 50 9.88 -0.57 1.07
CA GLY A 50 10.24 -0.20 2.43
C GLY A 50 9.20 -0.55 3.49
N THR A 51 9.50 -0.16 4.73
CA THR A 51 8.65 -0.45 5.88
C THR A 51 7.38 0.38 5.84
N LEU A 52 6.23 -0.25 6.14
CA LEU A 52 4.91 0.39 6.15
C LEU A 52 4.50 0.98 4.80
N THR A 53 5.06 0.47 3.70
CA THR A 53 4.69 0.84 2.35
C THR A 53 4.27 -0.40 1.58
N PHE A 54 3.14 -0.33 0.90
CA PHE A 54 2.50 -1.48 0.28
C PHE A 54 1.99 -1.13 -1.12
N GLY A 55 2.28 -1.99 -2.09
CA GLY A 55 1.83 -1.85 -3.48
C GLY A 55 0.50 -2.55 -3.71
N LEU A 56 -0.35 -2.02 -4.58
CA LEU A 56 -1.57 -2.70 -5.03
C LEU A 56 -1.77 -2.49 -6.53
N ILE A 57 -2.01 -3.58 -7.26
CA ILE A 57 -2.34 -3.53 -8.69
C ILE A 57 -3.83 -3.82 -8.84
N ALA A 58 -4.62 -2.80 -9.13
CA ALA A 58 -6.07 -2.91 -9.14
C ALA A 58 -6.74 -1.94 -10.12
N ALA A 59 -7.96 -2.27 -10.53
CA ALA A 59 -8.87 -1.38 -11.27
C ALA A 59 -9.77 -0.58 -10.31
N LEU A 60 -9.25 -0.22 -9.13
CA LEU A 60 -9.93 0.57 -8.10
C LEU A 60 -9.57 2.04 -8.24
N SER A 61 -10.38 2.93 -7.68
CA SER A 61 -9.99 4.34 -7.54
C SER A 61 -8.96 4.52 -6.41
N GLU A 62 -8.20 5.61 -6.44
CA GLU A 62 -7.28 5.95 -5.34
C GLU A 62 -7.99 6.05 -3.98
N GLU A 63 -9.22 6.57 -3.97
CA GLU A 63 -10.07 6.66 -2.78
C GLU A 63 -10.46 5.28 -2.24
N ASP A 64 -10.81 4.34 -3.13
CA ASP A 64 -11.13 2.96 -2.72
C ASP A 64 -9.91 2.23 -2.17
N VAL A 65 -8.73 2.45 -2.76
CA VAL A 65 -7.46 1.89 -2.27
C VAL A 65 -7.11 2.46 -0.91
N HIS A 66 -7.30 3.77 -0.72
CA HIS A 66 -7.11 4.43 0.57
C HIS A 66 -8.07 3.88 1.63
N ALA A 67 -9.36 3.75 1.30
CA ALA A 67 -10.36 3.20 2.22
C ALA A 67 -10.04 1.75 2.62
N LEU A 68 -9.59 0.93 1.67
CA LEU A 68 -9.15 -0.44 1.93
C LEU A 68 -7.93 -0.46 2.87
N ALA A 69 -6.89 0.32 2.57
CA ALA A 69 -5.69 0.40 3.40
C ALA A 69 -6.02 0.87 4.83
N ALA A 70 -6.88 1.90 4.96
CA ALA A 70 -7.33 2.41 6.26
C ALA A 70 -8.05 1.34 7.08
N SER A 71 -8.99 0.60 6.46
CA SER A 71 -9.69 -0.48 7.13
C SER A 71 -8.75 -1.59 7.63
N LEU A 72 -7.70 -1.91 6.87
CA LEU A 72 -6.71 -2.91 7.29
C LEU A 72 -5.89 -2.43 8.49
N VAL A 73 -5.46 -1.16 8.49
CA VAL A 73 -4.70 -0.60 9.62
C VAL A 73 -5.53 -0.55 10.89
N GLU A 74 -6.77 -0.09 10.79
CA GLU A 74 -7.67 -0.01 11.94
C GLU A 74 -7.96 -1.41 12.51
N SER A 75 -8.07 -2.44 11.65
CA SER A 75 -8.27 -3.82 12.10
C SER A 75 -7.10 -4.42 12.89
N VAL A 76 -5.89 -3.85 12.78
CA VAL A 76 -4.68 -4.34 13.46
C VAL A 76 -4.32 -3.47 14.66
N THR A 77 -4.48 -2.16 14.54
CA THR A 77 -3.98 -1.18 15.52
C THR A 77 -5.09 -0.63 16.43
N ASP A 78 -6.35 -0.97 16.16
CA ASP A 78 -7.56 -0.39 16.77
C ASP A 78 -7.60 1.15 16.70
N LYS A 79 -6.85 1.74 15.75
CA LYS A 79 -6.68 3.19 15.59
C LYS A 79 -6.65 3.57 14.11
N PRO A 80 -7.16 4.76 13.75
CA PRO A 80 -6.92 5.31 12.43
C PRO A 80 -5.43 5.66 12.27
N ALA A 81 -4.91 5.52 11.06
CA ALA A 81 -3.60 5.99 10.69
C ALA A 81 -3.69 7.01 9.55
N ASP A 82 -2.67 7.86 9.46
CA ASP A 82 -2.49 8.74 8.33
C ASP A 82 -1.88 7.93 7.18
N ILE A 83 -2.61 7.83 6.06
CA ILE A 83 -2.24 7.00 4.92
C ILE A 83 -2.17 7.88 3.69
N THR A 84 -1.04 7.82 3.00
CA THR A 84 -0.89 8.42 1.68
C THR A 84 -1.06 7.32 0.64
N VAL A 85 -1.97 7.50 -0.31
CA VAL A 85 -2.05 6.65 -1.51
C VAL A 85 -1.69 7.51 -2.71
N GLU A 86 -0.83 6.98 -3.56
CA GLU A 86 -0.45 7.61 -4.82
C GLU A 86 -0.18 6.54 -5.88
N THR A 87 -0.08 6.95 -7.15
CA THR A 87 0.31 6.02 -8.22
C THR A 87 1.78 5.64 -8.10
N TRP A 88 2.13 4.45 -8.59
CA TRP A 88 3.51 3.97 -8.67
C TRP A 88 4.43 4.99 -9.35
N GLU A 89 3.99 5.62 -10.43
CA GLU A 89 4.78 6.59 -11.19
C GLU A 89 5.08 7.85 -10.38
N SER A 90 4.12 8.27 -9.54
CA SER A 90 4.30 9.43 -8.64
C SER A 90 5.25 9.09 -7.50
N TRP A 91 5.10 7.90 -6.93
CA TRP A 91 5.92 7.42 -5.81
C TRP A 91 7.37 7.17 -6.24
N HIS A 92 7.55 6.42 -7.33
CA HIS A 92 8.87 6.03 -7.82
C HIS A 92 9.73 7.24 -8.21
N LYS A 93 9.10 8.33 -8.67
CA LYS A 93 9.79 9.59 -8.96
C LYS A 93 10.31 10.30 -7.70
N LYS A 94 9.70 10.09 -6.53
CA LYS A 94 10.13 10.68 -5.25
C LYS A 94 11.28 9.90 -4.61
N GLU A 95 11.40 8.61 -4.93
CA GLU A 95 12.46 7.73 -4.43
C GLU A 95 13.79 7.87 -5.20
N GLN A 96 13.79 8.55 -6.36
CA GLN A 96 15.00 8.85 -7.16
C GLN A 96 15.69 10.15 -6.72
#